data_AF-M7C9Y5-F1
#
_entry.id   AF-M7C9Y5-F1
#
_cell.length_a   1.000
_cell.length_b   1.000
_cell.length_c   1.000
_cell.angle_alpha   90.00
_cell.angle_beta   90.00
_cell.angle_gamma   90.00
#
_symmetry.space_group_name_H-M   'P 1'
#
loop_
_entity.id
_entity.type
_entity.pdbx_description
1 polymer ?
#
loop_
_entity_poly.entity_id
_entity_poly.type
_entity_poly.pdbx_seq_one_letter_code
_entity_poly.pdbx_strand_id
1 'polypeptide(L)'
;MAKGVDCKYFAPSKGYEFLFFHPSPCSLVVSALNERERHGQQALAPKAKEAKHLNLFGRKVYSSGGLQLRIANQQVIFNRNNFNSWMAVGKFKDNLQQGSQQEFTALVDEGKAVAKTSLQASLDLADAAARTIMSGWS
;
A
#
# COMPACT_ATOMS: atom_id res chain seq x y z
N MET A 1 -3.06 19.08 0.37
CA MET A 1 -2.32 17.99 1.02
C MET A 1 -3.00 17.67 2.34
N ALA A 2 -3.53 16.46 2.49
CA ALA A 2 -4.20 16.01 3.71
C ALA A 2 -3.15 15.63 4.76
N LYS A 3 -2.71 16.61 5.55
CA LYS A 3 -1.67 16.47 6.61
C LYS A 3 -1.98 15.42 7.70
N GLY A 4 -3.21 14.91 7.78
CA GLY A 4 -3.66 14.09 8.91
C GLY A 4 -3.40 12.58 8.80
N VAL A 5 -3.26 12.02 7.59
CA VAL A 5 -3.24 10.55 7.40
C VAL A 5 -1.82 10.00 7.20
N ASP A 6 -0.90 10.83 6.70
CA ASP A 6 0.48 10.41 6.37
C ASP A 6 1.34 10.09 7.59
N CYS A 7 0.99 10.56 8.79
CA CYS A 7 1.76 10.29 10.01
C CYS A 7 1.43 8.95 10.70
N LYS A 8 0.38 8.23 10.27
CA LYS A 8 -0.08 7.02 10.98
C LYS A 8 0.63 5.74 10.51
N TYR A 9 1.15 5.72 9.29
CA TYR A 9 1.77 4.55 8.66
C TYR A 9 3.17 4.90 8.18
N PHE A 10 4.11 4.91 9.12
CA PHE A 10 5.50 5.29 8.87
C PHE A 10 6.18 4.22 8.00
N ALA A 11 6.70 4.61 6.84
CA ALA A 11 7.64 3.79 6.07
C ALA A 11 8.94 4.59 5.94
N PRO A 12 10.13 3.94 6.00
CA PRO A 12 11.39 4.64 5.79
C PRO A 12 11.33 5.38 4.44
N SER A 13 11.51 6.70 4.45
CA SER A 13 11.40 7.49 3.22
C SER A 13 12.54 7.19 2.24
N LYS A 14 13.73 6.88 2.76
CA LYS A 14 14.94 6.62 1.97
C LYS A 14 14.80 5.32 1.17
N GLY A 15 14.77 5.42 -0.16
CA GLY A 15 14.59 4.29 -1.08
C GLY A 15 13.13 3.91 -1.36
N TYR A 16 12.17 4.58 -0.70
CA TYR A 16 10.73 4.41 -0.92
C TYR A 16 10.03 5.74 -1.14
N GLU A 17 10.74 6.76 -1.64
CA GLU A 17 10.21 8.10 -1.85
C GLU A 17 9.00 8.11 -2.80
N PHE A 18 8.97 7.15 -3.74
CA PHE A 18 7.85 6.93 -4.66
C PHE A 18 6.53 6.60 -3.93
N LEU A 19 6.56 6.10 -2.69
CA LEU A 19 5.32 5.88 -1.95
C LEU A 19 4.67 7.20 -1.50
N PHE A 20 5.46 8.26 -1.33
CA PHE A 20 5.04 9.51 -0.70
C PHE A 20 4.92 10.67 -1.68
N PHE A 21 5.71 10.66 -2.77
CA PHE A 21 5.74 11.74 -3.73
C PHE A 21 5.26 11.26 -5.09
N HIS A 22 4.34 12.03 -5.69
CA HIS A 22 4.06 11.87 -7.11
C HIS A 22 5.35 12.08 -7.90
N PRO A 23 5.61 11.26 -8.94
CA PRO A 23 6.66 11.59 -9.88
C PRO A 23 6.39 13.01 -10.40
N SER A 24 7.40 13.88 -10.29
CA SER A 24 7.33 15.20 -10.91
C SER A 24 7.04 14.99 -12.40
N PRO A 25 6.14 15.78 -13.02
CA PRO A 25 5.89 15.69 -14.46
C PRO A 25 7.14 15.87 -15.34
N CYS A 26 8.30 16.17 -14.77
CA CYS A 26 9.60 16.27 -15.44
C CYS A 26 10.14 14.92 -15.97
N SER A 27 9.32 14.14 -16.66
CA SER A 27 9.80 13.11 -17.57
C SER A 27 10.20 13.77 -18.89
N LEU A 28 11.28 13.28 -19.50
CA LEU A 28 11.72 13.64 -20.85
C LEU A 28 10.56 13.64 -21.87
N VAL A 29 9.58 12.74 -21.67
CA VAL A 29 8.36 12.61 -22.48
C VAL A 29 7.45 13.84 -22.38
N VAL A 30 7.27 14.40 -21.19
CA VAL A 30 6.46 15.61 -20.99
C VAL A 30 7.18 16.83 -21.53
N SER A 31 8.52 16.93 -21.36
CA SER A 31 9.29 18.02 -21.97
C SER A 31 9.27 17.95 -23.50
N ALA A 32 9.42 16.76 -24.09
CA ALA A 32 9.33 16.56 -25.53
C ALA A 32 7.92 16.86 -26.08
N LEU A 33 6.86 16.53 -25.34
CA LEU A 33 5.49 16.91 -25.68
C LEU A 33 5.27 18.43 -25.59
N ASN A 34 5.79 19.08 -24.56
CA ASN A 34 5.67 20.53 -24.37
C ASN A 34 6.45 21.32 -25.44
N GLU A 35 7.64 20.83 -25.83
CA GLU A 35 8.43 21.38 -26.94
C GLU A 35 7.72 21.21 -28.29
N ARG A 36 7.05 20.07 -28.52
CA ARG A 36 6.23 19.81 -29.70
C ARG A 36 4.97 20.70 -29.74
N GLU A 37 4.34 20.95 -28.59
CA GLU A 37 3.17 21.83 -28.47
C GLU A 37 3.55 23.30 -28.71
N ARG A 38 4.74 23.73 -28.27
CA ARG A 38 5.32 25.05 -28.56
C ARG A 38 5.67 25.27 -30.03
N HIS A 39 6.06 24.22 -30.76
CA HIS A 39 6.63 24.36 -32.11
C HIS A 39 5.63 24.30 -33.28
N GLY A 40 4.33 24.08 -33.11
CA GLY A 40 3.46 24.18 -34.31
C GLY A 40 1.99 23.78 -34.31
N GLN A 41 1.28 23.66 -33.20
CA GLN A 41 -0.17 23.42 -33.29
C GLN A 41 -0.97 24.34 -32.37
N GLN A 42 -1.33 25.50 -32.93
CA GLN A 42 -2.45 26.30 -32.46
C GLN A 42 -3.74 25.49 -32.65
N ALA A 43 -4.21 24.83 -31.59
CA ALA A 43 -5.58 24.35 -31.51
C ALA A 43 -6.19 24.90 -30.23
N LEU A 44 -6.95 25.99 -30.36
CA LEU A 44 -7.96 26.39 -29.39
C LEU A 44 -9.02 25.29 -29.36
N ALA A 45 -8.80 24.24 -28.56
CA ALA A 45 -9.72 23.12 -28.40
C ALA A 45 -9.69 22.62 -26.93
N PRO A 46 -10.74 21.94 -26.44
CA PRO A 46 -10.92 21.57 -25.02
C PRO A 46 -9.87 20.64 -24.40
N LYS A 47 -8.85 20.23 -25.19
CA LYS A 47 -7.80 19.27 -24.83
C LYS A 47 -7.04 19.64 -23.57
N ALA A 48 -6.83 20.94 -23.30
CA ALA A 48 -6.16 21.39 -22.08
C ALA A 48 -6.96 21.12 -20.80
N LYS A 49 -8.30 21.10 -20.88
CA LYS A 49 -9.18 20.80 -19.73
C LYS A 49 -9.17 19.30 -19.44
N GLU A 50 -9.28 18.48 -20.48
CA GLU A 50 -9.23 17.01 -20.38
C GLU A 50 -7.86 16.52 -19.91
N ALA A 51 -6.76 17.10 -20.41
CA ALA A 51 -5.41 16.78 -19.97
C ALA A 51 -5.17 17.14 -18.49
N LYS A 52 -5.71 18.27 -18.03
CA LYS A 52 -5.68 18.65 -16.61
C LYS A 52 -6.50 17.68 -15.74
N HIS A 53 -7.65 17.24 -16.23
CA HIS A 53 -8.51 16.29 -15.52
C HIS A 53 -7.85 14.90 -15.41
N LEU A 54 -7.24 14.42 -16.48
CA LEU A 54 -6.49 13.16 -16.51
C LEU A 54 -5.27 13.20 -15.57
N ASN A 55 -4.50 14.30 -15.56
CA ASN A 55 -3.38 14.48 -14.64
C ASN A 55 -3.84 14.53 -13.16
N LEU A 56 -4.97 15.19 -12.87
CA LEU A 56 -5.55 15.20 -11.53
C LEU A 56 -6.02 13.80 -11.10
N PHE A 57 -6.63 13.06 -12.02
CA PHE A 57 -7.06 11.69 -11.82
C PHE A 57 -5.86 10.76 -11.53
N GLY A 58 -4.81 10.81 -12.35
CA GLY A 58 -3.59 10.03 -12.14
C GLY A 58 -2.90 10.33 -10.80
N ARG A 59 -2.82 11.61 -10.40
CA ARG A 59 -2.32 11.99 -9.06
C ARG A 59 -3.18 11.38 -7.96
N LYS A 60 -4.51 11.43 -8.07
CA LYS A 60 -5.41 10.85 -7.07
C LYS A 60 -5.25 9.33 -6.96
N VAL A 61 -5.16 8.63 -8.09
CA VAL A 61 -4.93 7.18 -8.13
C VAL A 61 -3.59 6.83 -7.47
N TYR A 62 -2.54 7.57 -7.78
CA TYR A 62 -1.22 7.38 -7.17
C TYR A 62 -1.22 7.66 -5.66
N SER A 63 -1.83 8.76 -5.21
CA SER A 63 -1.90 9.08 -3.77
C SER A 63 -2.65 7.99 -3.01
N SER A 64 -3.79 7.56 -3.54
CA SER A 64 -4.64 6.55 -2.89
C SER A 64 -3.95 5.18 -2.87
N GLY A 65 -3.37 4.76 -3.99
CA GLY A 65 -2.65 3.50 -4.07
C GLY A 65 -1.40 3.50 -3.19
N GLY A 66 -0.63 4.60 -3.17
CA GLY A 66 0.52 4.76 -2.29
C GLY A 66 0.14 4.68 -0.81
N LEU A 67 -0.98 5.30 -0.42
CA LEU A 67 -1.52 5.19 0.95
C LEU A 67 -1.95 3.75 1.29
N GLN A 68 -2.70 3.10 0.40
CA GLN A 68 -3.11 1.70 0.59
C GLN A 68 -1.90 0.78 0.75
N LEU A 69 -0.85 0.99 -0.04
CA LEU A 69 0.38 0.22 0.04
C LEU A 69 1.11 0.42 1.38
N ARG A 70 1.15 1.65 1.92
CA ARG A 70 1.70 1.92 3.26
C ARG A 70 0.90 1.22 4.37
N ILE A 71 -0.42 1.27 4.29
CA ILE A 71 -1.32 0.61 5.24
C ILE A 71 -1.08 -0.91 5.20
N ALA A 72 -1.08 -1.49 4.01
CA ALA A 72 -0.88 -2.92 3.81
C ALA A 72 0.48 -3.38 4.35
N ASN A 73 1.56 -2.63 4.06
CA ASN A 73 2.90 -2.96 4.55
C ASN A 73 2.97 -2.96 6.10
N GLN A 74 2.33 -1.98 6.74
CA GLN A 74 2.24 -1.94 8.21
C GLN A 74 1.43 -3.13 8.76
N GLN A 75 0.32 -3.49 8.12
CA GLN A 75 -0.46 -4.67 8.52
C GLN A 75 0.33 -5.97 8.36
N VAL A 76 1.15 -6.11 7.31
CA VAL A 76 2.05 -7.28 7.13
C VAL A 76 3.01 -7.42 8.31
N ILE A 77 3.66 -6.33 8.73
CA ILE A 77 4.57 -6.33 9.89
C ILE A 77 3.83 -6.76 11.15
N PHE A 78 2.66 -6.16 11.41
CA PHE A 78 1.85 -6.47 12.58
C PHE A 78 1.38 -7.94 12.60
N ASN A 79 0.82 -8.42 11.50
CA ASN A 79 0.27 -9.78 11.41
C ASN A 79 1.36 -10.85 11.49
N ARG A 80 2.55 -10.58 10.94
CA ARG A 80 3.72 -11.45 11.11
C ARG A 80 4.16 -11.54 12.56
N ASN A 81 4.22 -10.40 13.27
CA ASN A 81 4.54 -10.39 14.69
C ASN A 81 3.48 -11.11 15.51
N ASN A 82 2.19 -10.89 15.22
CA ASN A 82 1.08 -11.59 15.87
C ASN A 82 1.18 -13.11 15.70
N PHE A 83 1.46 -13.59 14.48
CA PHE A 83 1.69 -15.01 14.22
C PHE A 83 2.84 -15.58 15.04
N ASN A 84 3.97 -14.86 15.10
CA ASN A 84 5.12 -15.27 15.90
C ASN A 84 4.80 -15.29 17.40
N SER A 85 3.99 -14.35 17.89
CA SER A 85 3.51 -14.34 19.28
C SER A 85 2.68 -15.58 19.59
N TRP A 86 1.74 -15.97 18.72
CA TRP A 86 0.98 -17.22 18.91
C TRP A 86 1.85 -18.47 18.88
N MET A 87 2.89 -18.50 18.04
CA MET A 87 3.90 -19.56 18.06
C MET A 87 4.66 -19.63 19.39
N ALA A 88 4.98 -18.48 19.99
CA ALA A 88 5.61 -18.42 21.30
C ALA A 88 4.66 -18.85 22.42
N VAL A 89 3.40 -18.40 22.40
CA VAL A 89 2.36 -18.80 23.36
C VAL A 89 2.17 -20.32 23.32
N GLY A 90 2.18 -20.94 22.15
CA GLY A 90 2.07 -22.40 22.01
C GLY A 90 3.12 -23.20 22.81
N LYS A 91 4.30 -22.62 23.09
CA LYS A 91 5.35 -23.28 23.87
C LYS A 91 5.00 -23.42 25.36
N PHE A 92 4.00 -22.70 25.85
CA PHE A 92 3.57 -22.76 27.25
C PHE A 92 2.59 -23.90 27.53
N LYS A 93 2.18 -24.66 26.50
CA LYS A 93 1.23 -25.77 26.62
C LYS A 93 1.61 -26.74 27.75
N ASP A 94 2.87 -27.13 27.81
CA ASP A 94 3.34 -28.17 28.75
C ASP A 94 3.35 -27.69 30.22
N ASN A 95 3.22 -26.38 30.45
CA ASN A 95 3.11 -25.79 31.79
C ASN A 95 1.67 -25.81 32.33
N LEU A 96 0.68 -26.21 31.53
CA LEU A 96 -0.72 -26.22 31.92
C LEU A 96 -1.14 -27.58 32.49
N GLN A 97 -2.17 -27.56 33.34
CA GLN A 97 -2.83 -28.78 33.82
C GLN A 97 -3.38 -29.57 32.64
N GLN A 98 -3.27 -30.90 32.70
CA GLN A 98 -3.63 -31.79 31.58
C GLN A 98 -5.06 -31.57 31.06
N GLY A 99 -6.01 -31.21 31.94
CA GLY A 99 -7.39 -30.92 31.56
C GLY A 99 -7.57 -29.66 30.70
N SER A 100 -6.67 -28.67 30.77
CA SER A 100 -6.78 -27.42 30.01
C SER A 100 -5.88 -27.35 28.76
N GLN A 101 -5.00 -28.33 28.57
CA GLN A 101 -4.06 -28.35 27.42
C GLN A 101 -4.77 -28.44 26.07
N GLN A 102 -5.91 -29.14 25.99
CA GLN A 102 -6.66 -29.30 24.75
C GLN A 102 -7.31 -27.98 24.33
N GLU A 103 -8.02 -27.32 25.25
CA GLU A 103 -8.63 -26.02 25.01
C GLU A 103 -7.58 -24.96 24.67
N PHE A 104 -6.45 -24.96 25.38
CA PHE A 104 -5.33 -24.08 25.07
C PHE A 104 -4.76 -24.31 23.68
N THR A 105 -4.59 -25.58 23.27
CA THR A 105 -4.09 -25.92 21.93
C THR A 105 -5.05 -25.40 20.86
N ALA A 106 -6.36 -25.61 21.04
CA ALA A 106 -7.38 -25.12 20.12
C ALA A 106 -7.34 -23.59 19.98
N LEU A 107 -7.22 -22.87 21.10
CA LEU A 107 -7.14 -21.40 21.11
C LEU A 107 -5.88 -20.88 20.42
N VAL A 108 -4.73 -21.53 20.67
CA VAL A 108 -3.47 -21.17 20.01
C VAL A 108 -3.55 -21.42 18.50
N ASP A 109 -4.15 -22.52 18.07
CA ASP A 109 -4.27 -22.85 16.66
C ASP A 109 -5.26 -21.93 15.93
N GLU A 110 -6.36 -21.55 16.57
CA GLU A 110 -7.26 -20.50 16.08
C GLU A 110 -6.52 -19.16 15.93
N GLY A 111 -5.78 -18.74 16.96
CA GLY A 111 -4.99 -17.51 16.93
C GLY A 111 -3.96 -17.49 15.78
N LYS A 112 -3.25 -18.59 15.55
CA LYS A 112 -2.34 -18.76 14.40
C LYS A 112 -3.10 -18.68 13.07
N ALA A 113 -4.25 -19.34 12.95
CA ALA A 113 -5.04 -19.35 11.73
C ALA A 113 -5.56 -17.94 11.37
N VAL A 114 -6.06 -17.21 12.37
CA VAL A 114 -6.49 -15.81 12.21
C VAL A 114 -5.30 -14.94 11.79
N ALA A 115 -4.18 -14.99 12.52
CA ALA A 115 -3.01 -14.18 12.21
C ALA A 115 -2.44 -14.46 10.80
N LYS A 116 -2.41 -15.74 10.39
CA LYS A 116 -1.97 -16.15 9.05
C LYS A 116 -2.92 -15.64 7.96
N THR A 117 -4.23 -15.72 8.19
CA THR A 117 -5.24 -15.23 7.25
C THR A 117 -5.17 -13.71 7.11
N SER A 118 -5.01 -12.99 8.21
CA SER A 118 -4.80 -11.54 8.18
C SER A 118 -3.51 -11.16 7.47
N LEU A 119 -2.42 -11.91 7.66
CA LEU A 119 -1.17 -11.69 6.93
C LEU A 119 -1.36 -11.84 5.42
N GLN A 120 -2.05 -12.90 4.98
CA GLN A 120 -2.33 -13.11 3.56
C GLN A 120 -3.18 -11.97 2.98
N ALA A 121 -4.26 -11.58 3.67
CA ALA A 121 -5.10 -10.47 3.24
C ALA A 121 -4.32 -9.14 3.12
N SER A 122 -3.35 -8.89 4.01
CA SER A 122 -2.48 -7.72 3.91
C SER A 122 -1.53 -7.78 2.71
N LEU A 123 -1.01 -8.97 2.37
CA LEU A 123 -0.20 -9.15 1.15
C LEU A 123 -1.03 -8.93 -0.12
N ASP A 124 -2.24 -9.48 -0.16
CA ASP A 124 -3.16 -9.32 -1.29
C ASP A 124 -3.55 -7.83 -1.46
N LEU A 125 -3.77 -7.12 -0.35
CA LEU A 125 -4.03 -5.67 -0.37
C LEU A 125 -2.81 -4.88 -0.87
N ALA A 126 -1.60 -5.26 -0.49
CA ALA A 126 -0.38 -4.61 -0.97
C ALA A 126 -0.23 -4.78 -2.49
N ASP A 127 -0.50 -5.99 -3.00
CA ASP A 127 -0.47 -6.26 -4.43
C ASP A 127 -1.58 -5.46 -5.16
N ALA A 128 -2.82 -5.50 -4.67
CA ALA A 128 -3.92 -4.73 -5.25
C ALA A 128 -3.62 -3.22 -5.29
N ALA A 129 -2.99 -2.68 -4.26
CA ALA A 129 -2.55 -1.29 -4.22
C ALA A 129 -1.47 -1.01 -5.27
N ALA A 130 -0.49 -1.91 -5.44
CA ALA A 130 0.55 -1.79 -6.47
C ALA A 130 -0.06 -1.84 -7.88
N ARG A 131 -1.01 -2.75 -8.14
CA ARG A 131 -1.74 -2.82 -9.41
C ARG A 131 -2.54 -1.53 -9.69
N THR A 132 -3.17 -0.97 -8.67
CA THR A 132 -3.91 0.31 -8.78
C THR A 132 -3.00 1.47 -9.16
N ILE A 133 -1.79 1.53 -8.59
CA ILE A 133 -0.79 2.54 -8.96
C ILE A 133 -0.39 2.38 -10.43
N MET A 134 -0.18 1.14 -10.88
CA MET A 134 0.21 0.82 -12.25
C MET A 134 -0.89 1.12 -13.28
N SER A 135 -2.16 0.85 -12.97
CA SER A 135 -3.30 1.13 -13.86
C SER A 135 -3.63 2.62 -13.96
N GLY A 136 -3.16 3.45 -13.02
CA GLY A 136 -3.28 4.91 -13.13
C GLY A 136 -2.36 5.55 -14.18
N TRP A 137 -1.50 4.76 -14.83
CA TRP A 137 -0.53 5.18 -15.84
C TRP A 137 -0.90 4.79 -17.28
N SER A 138 -1.93 3.95 -17.49
CA SER A 138 -2.45 3.56 -18.82
C SER A 138 -3.51 4.53 -19.33
#